data_AF-A0A7W8UIY3-F1
#
_entry.id   AF-A0A7W8UIY3-F1
#
_cell.length_a   1.000
_cell.length_b   1.000
_cell.length_c   1.000
_cell.angle_alpha   90.00
_cell.angle_beta   90.00
_cell.angle_gamma   90.00
#
_symmetry.space_group_name_H-M   'P 1'
#
loop_
_entity.id
_entity.type
_entity.pdbx_description
1 polymer ?
#
loop_
_entity_poly.entity_id
_entity_poly.type
_entity_poly.pdbx_seq_one_letter_code
_entity_poly.pdbx_strand_id
1 'polypeptide(L)'
;MADVVVIGGGIIGASAAFSLAERSWTKDRLSPFERTRVLDPTPSRRTIAAILKGVTAQFPALAGIEVADSWGAYVDCTPDAVPVISASDHVKGLYLAAGGSGHGFGIGPGIGRLAADLVANDEPCVDPTPFRLSGFFDGSRVEVGGL
;
A
#
# COMPACT_ATOMS: atom_id res chain seq x y z
N MET A 1 9.51 -1.90 -21.74
CA MET A 1 9.66 -3.02 -20.80
C MET A 1 9.88 -2.42 -19.42
N ALA A 2 9.22 -2.92 -18.38
CA ALA A 2 9.37 -2.39 -17.03
C ALA A 2 10.74 -2.77 -16.44
N ASP A 3 11.37 -1.82 -15.78
CA ASP A 3 12.68 -1.99 -15.14
C ASP A 3 12.52 -2.22 -13.63
N VAL A 4 11.47 -1.65 -13.01
CA VAL A 4 11.15 -1.76 -11.58
C VAL A 4 9.63 -1.78 -11.36
N VAL A 5 9.14 -2.73 -10.56
CA VAL A 5 7.75 -2.79 -10.10
C VAL A 5 7.74 -2.74 -8.58
N VAL A 6 6.95 -1.84 -8.00
CA VAL A 6 6.78 -1.71 -6.55
C VAL A 6 5.38 -2.19 -6.19
N ILE A 7 5.32 -3.25 -5.39
CA ILE A 7 4.05 -3.78 -4.86
C ILE A 7 4.07 -3.62 -3.34
N GLY A 8 3.18 -2.78 -2.81
CA GLY A 8 3.12 -2.43 -1.39
C GLY A 8 4.22 -1.48 -0.91
N GLY A 9 4.25 -1.22 0.40
CA GLY A 9 5.28 -0.40 1.06
C GLY A 9 5.00 1.11 1.10
N GLY A 10 3.91 1.59 0.50
CA GLY A 10 3.48 2.98 0.58
C GLY A 10 4.42 4.03 0.05
N ILE A 11 4.31 5.24 0.61
CA ILE A 11 5.20 6.35 0.25
C ILE A 11 6.66 6.00 0.53
N ILE A 12 6.95 5.22 1.56
CA ILE A 12 8.31 4.74 1.85
C ILE A 12 8.80 3.82 0.73
N GLY A 13 7.95 2.89 0.29
CA GLY A 13 8.25 1.96 -0.79
C GLY A 13 8.42 2.66 -2.14
N ALA A 14 7.54 3.60 -2.45
CA ALA A 14 7.61 4.43 -3.66
C ALA A 14 8.84 5.36 -3.63
N SER A 15 9.15 6.02 -2.51
CA SER A 15 10.34 6.87 -2.36
C SER A 15 11.64 6.08 -2.44
N ALA A 16 11.68 4.87 -1.87
CA ALA A 16 12.81 3.97 -2.01
C ALA A 16 12.98 3.53 -3.47
N ALA A 17 11.90 3.16 -4.15
CA ALA A 17 11.94 2.78 -5.57
C ALA A 17 12.42 3.92 -6.46
N PHE A 18 11.88 5.12 -6.24
CA PHE A 18 12.25 6.32 -6.95
C PHE A 18 13.72 6.66 -6.74
N SER A 19 14.18 6.65 -5.49
CA SER A 19 15.59 6.88 -5.15
C SER A 19 16.52 5.84 -5.77
N LEU A 20 16.10 4.58 -5.84
CA LEU A 20 16.88 3.50 -6.44
C LEU A 20 16.95 3.60 -7.97
N ALA A 21 15.83 3.96 -8.60
CA ALA A 21 15.75 4.12 -10.04
C ALA A 21 16.55 5.34 -10.52
N GLU A 22 16.50 6.46 -9.78
CA GLU A 22 17.31 7.65 -10.10
C GLU A 22 18.82 7.43 -9.86
N ARG A 23 19.19 6.60 -8.86
CA ARG A 23 20.60 6.39 -8.48
C ARG A 23 21.29 5.22 -9.19
N SER A 24 20.69 4.66 -10.23
CA SER A 24 21.26 3.52 -11.00
C SER A 24 21.63 2.34 -10.09
N TRP A 25 20.73 1.96 -9.18
CA TRP A 25 20.96 0.78 -8.36
C TRP A 25 21.06 -0.49 -9.21
N THR A 26 21.97 -1.37 -8.85
CA THR A 26 22.24 -2.64 -9.54
C THR A 26 21.82 -3.81 -8.64
N LYS A 27 21.26 -4.87 -9.24
CA LYS A 27 20.63 -6.01 -8.52
C LYS A 27 21.55 -6.80 -7.58
N ASP A 28 22.86 -6.56 -7.67
CA ASP A 28 23.93 -7.11 -6.84
C ASP A 28 24.13 -6.37 -5.50
N ARG A 29 23.41 -5.27 -5.25
CA ARG A 29 23.51 -4.49 -4.01
C ARG A 29 22.25 -4.62 -3.17
N LEU A 30 22.41 -4.72 -1.86
CA LEU A 30 21.29 -4.77 -0.92
C LEU A 30 20.44 -3.48 -1.02
N SER A 31 19.16 -3.62 -1.38
CA SER A 31 18.26 -2.48 -1.57
C SER A 31 17.76 -1.91 -0.23
N PRO A 32 17.32 -0.64 -0.16
CA PRO A 32 16.59 -0.07 0.97
C PRO A 32 15.41 -0.94 1.44
N PHE A 33 14.69 -1.60 0.52
CA PHE A 33 13.63 -2.55 0.86
C PHE A 33 14.14 -3.75 1.65
N GLU A 34 15.37 -4.18 1.37
CA GLU A 34 15.98 -5.30 2.07
C GLU A 34 16.54 -4.93 3.43
N ARG A 35 16.90 -3.65 3.63
CA ARG A 35 17.29 -3.13 4.95
C ARG A 35 16.12 -3.08 5.92
N THR A 36 14.92 -2.84 5.39
CA THR A 36 13.70 -2.66 6.17
C THR A 36 12.55 -3.44 5.52
N ARG A 37 12.64 -4.78 5.58
CA ARG A 37 11.64 -5.68 4.98
C ARG A 37 10.33 -5.74 5.77
N VAL A 38 10.43 -5.65 7.10
CA VAL A 38 9.29 -5.78 8.00
C VAL A 38 9.26 -4.56 8.91
N LEU A 39 8.22 -3.76 8.77
CA LEU A 39 7.91 -2.68 9.70
C LEU A 39 6.93 -3.20 10.74
N ASP A 40 7.48 -3.72 11.84
CA ASP A 40 6.73 -4.29 12.98
C ASP A 40 6.82 -3.34 14.19
N PRO A 41 5.95 -2.30 14.25
CA PRO A 41 5.93 -1.41 15.39
C PRO A 41 5.35 -2.11 16.62
N THR A 42 5.90 -1.80 17.80
CA THR A 42 5.35 -2.27 19.07
C THR A 42 3.86 -1.93 19.18
N PRO A 43 2.98 -2.92 19.42
CA PRO A 43 1.54 -2.67 19.53
C PRO A 43 1.18 -1.70 20.65
N SER A 44 0.24 -0.81 20.37
CA SER A 44 -0.25 0.16 21.36
C SER A 44 -1.16 -0.53 22.39
N ARG A 45 -0.66 -0.67 23.62
CA ARG A 45 -1.44 -1.20 24.76
C ARG A 45 -2.74 -0.42 24.99
N ARG A 46 -2.71 0.90 24.79
CA ARG A 46 -3.89 1.77 24.91
C ARG A 46 -4.95 1.43 23.86
N THR A 47 -4.53 1.22 22.61
CA THR A 47 -5.43 0.89 21.51
C THR A 47 -6.03 -0.50 21.71
N ILE A 48 -5.22 -1.48 22.11
CA ILE A 48 -5.67 -2.84 22.42
C ILE A 48 -6.72 -2.83 23.54
N ALA A 49 -6.46 -2.10 24.65
CA ALA A 49 -7.41 -1.96 25.74
C ALA A 49 -8.73 -1.31 25.30
N ALA A 50 -8.67 -0.32 24.40
CA ALA A 50 -9.86 0.31 23.84
C ALA A 50 -10.68 -0.65 22.94
N ILE A 51 -9.99 -1.45 22.11
CA ILE A 51 -10.63 -2.48 21.27
C ILE A 51 -11.33 -3.52 22.14
N LEU A 52 -10.66 -4.09 23.15
CA LEU A 52 -11.25 -5.07 24.06
C LEU A 52 -12.48 -4.52 24.78
N LYS A 53 -12.41 -3.27 25.24
CA LYS A 53 -13.55 -2.59 25.85
C LYS A 53 -14.73 -2.46 24.87
N GLY A 54 -14.46 -2.09 23.62
CA GLY A 54 -15.49 -1.99 22.59
C GLY A 54 -16.12 -3.34 22.25
N VAL A 55 -15.30 -4.36 22.04
CA VAL A 55 -15.74 -5.73 21.72
C VAL A 55 -16.61 -6.30 22.83
N THR A 56 -16.20 -6.20 24.10
CA THR A 56 -16.95 -6.75 25.22
C THR A 56 -18.23 -5.97 25.53
N ALA A 57 -18.25 -4.65 25.26
CA ALA A 57 -19.47 -3.84 25.34
C ALA A 57 -20.48 -4.22 24.24
N GLN A 58 -20.01 -4.51 23.02
CA GLN A 58 -20.86 -4.90 21.90
C GLN A 58 -21.30 -6.37 21.98
N PHE A 59 -20.44 -7.24 22.49
CA PHE A 59 -20.65 -8.68 22.60
C PHE A 59 -20.40 -9.16 24.05
N PRO A 60 -21.38 -9.05 24.94
CA PRO A 60 -21.22 -9.41 26.36
C PRO A 60 -20.82 -10.86 26.62
N ALA A 61 -21.12 -11.78 25.69
CA ALA A 61 -20.69 -13.18 25.76
C ALA A 61 -19.15 -13.35 25.72
N LEU A 62 -18.43 -12.33 25.26
CA LEU A 62 -16.97 -12.27 25.24
C LEU A 62 -16.38 -11.63 26.51
N ALA A 63 -17.18 -11.39 27.55
CA ALA A 63 -16.65 -10.85 28.81
C ALA A 63 -15.58 -11.78 29.42
N GLY A 64 -14.45 -11.21 29.83
CA GLY A 64 -13.37 -11.95 30.47
C GLY A 64 -12.36 -12.62 29.51
N ILE A 65 -12.48 -12.41 28.19
CA ILE A 65 -11.44 -12.86 27.26
C ILE A 65 -10.11 -12.12 27.49
N GLU A 66 -9.01 -12.81 27.25
CA GLU A 66 -7.66 -12.25 27.30
C GLU A 66 -7.05 -12.15 25.90
N VAL A 67 -6.08 -11.26 25.73
CA VAL A 67 -5.32 -11.13 24.49
C VAL A 67 -4.29 -12.25 24.44
N ALA A 68 -4.45 -13.18 23.50
CA ALA A 68 -3.48 -14.25 23.29
C ALA A 68 -2.20 -13.75 22.63
N ASP A 69 -2.30 -12.82 21.68
CA ASP A 69 -1.17 -12.22 20.98
C ASP A 69 -1.53 -10.84 20.41
N SER A 70 -0.51 -10.01 20.14
CA SER A 70 -0.67 -8.69 19.53
C SER A 70 0.51 -8.35 18.62
N TRP A 71 0.22 -7.82 17.44
CA TRP A 71 1.21 -7.40 16.45
C TRP A 71 0.84 -6.04 15.85
N GLY A 72 1.83 -5.38 15.25
CA GLY A 72 1.65 -4.09 14.59
C GLY A 72 2.09 -4.17 13.12
N ALA A 73 1.56 -3.26 12.32
CA ALA A 73 2.04 -3.04 10.96
C ALA A 73 1.81 -1.59 10.56
N TYR A 74 2.57 -1.13 9.57
CA TYR A 74 2.31 0.13 8.90
C TYR A 74 1.36 -0.08 7.75
N VAL A 75 0.39 0.82 7.64
CA VAL A 75 -0.54 0.89 6.52
C VAL A 75 -0.16 2.11 5.70
N ASP A 76 -0.06 1.90 4.39
CA ASP A 76 0.16 2.95 3.44
C ASP A 76 -1.15 3.55 2.93
N CYS A 77 -1.44 4.77 3.35
CA CYS A 77 -2.65 5.47 2.97
C CYS A 77 -2.38 6.53 1.91
N THR A 78 -3.19 6.53 0.85
CA THR A 78 -3.30 7.64 -0.09
C THR A 78 -4.31 8.67 0.44
N PRO A 79 -4.23 9.94 0.00
CA PRO A 79 -5.15 10.99 0.46
C PRO A 79 -6.64 10.72 0.21
N ASP A 80 -6.98 9.98 -0.85
CA ASP A 80 -8.34 9.56 -1.20
C ASP A 80 -8.71 8.14 -0.74
N ALA A 81 -7.77 7.43 -0.09
CA ALA A 81 -7.86 6.01 0.23
C ALA A 81 -8.00 5.05 -0.99
N VAL A 82 -7.71 5.53 -2.20
CA VAL A 82 -7.69 4.74 -3.45
C VAL A 82 -6.26 4.31 -3.76
N PRO A 83 -6.00 3.04 -4.13
CA PRO A 83 -4.65 2.59 -4.43
C PRO A 83 -4.08 3.25 -5.68
N VAL A 84 -2.76 3.47 -5.69
CA VAL A 84 -2.02 3.86 -6.90
C VAL A 84 -1.60 2.61 -7.64
N ILE A 85 -2.04 2.48 -8.89
CA ILE A 85 -1.75 1.38 -9.81
C ILE A 85 -1.41 1.98 -11.18
N SER A 86 -0.17 2.43 -11.35
CA SER A 86 0.22 3.16 -12.57
C SER A 86 1.70 3.11 -12.86
N ALA A 87 2.05 3.41 -14.11
CA ALA A 87 3.42 3.82 -14.44
C ALA A 87 3.75 5.18 -13.77
N SER A 88 5.04 5.44 -13.58
CA SER A 88 5.54 6.75 -13.17
C SER A 88 5.79 7.63 -14.38
N ASP A 89 5.31 8.88 -14.34
CA ASP A 89 5.61 9.89 -15.37
C ASP A 89 7.05 10.44 -15.28
N HIS A 90 7.70 10.25 -14.12
CA HIS A 90 9.02 10.82 -13.83
C HIS A 90 10.16 9.82 -14.04
N VAL A 91 9.88 8.52 -13.86
CA VAL A 91 10.88 7.46 -13.98
C VAL A 91 10.39 6.44 -14.99
N LYS A 92 11.03 6.45 -16.17
CA LYS A 92 10.74 5.49 -17.23
C LYS A 92 10.95 4.06 -16.72
N GLY A 93 9.98 3.19 -16.98
CA GLY A 93 10.05 1.77 -16.61
C GLY A 93 9.69 1.47 -15.16
N LEU A 94 9.34 2.48 -14.34
CA LEU A 94 8.84 2.29 -12.98
C LEU A 94 7.31 2.18 -12.97
N TYR A 95 6.80 1.13 -12.34
CA TYR A 95 5.38 0.93 -12.06
C TYR A 95 5.14 0.81 -10.56
N LEU A 96 4.03 1.40 -10.10
CA LEU A 96 3.59 1.41 -8.72
C LEU A 96 2.28 0.64 -8.59
N ALA A 97 2.19 -0.18 -7.54
CA ALA A 97 0.99 -0.85 -7.06
C ALA A 97 0.99 -0.77 -5.51
N ALA A 98 0.60 0.38 -4.97
CA ALA A 98 0.73 0.71 -3.55
C ALA A 98 -0.43 1.58 -3.04
N GLY A 99 -0.45 1.89 -1.75
CA GLY A 99 -1.48 2.76 -1.16
C GLY A 99 -2.78 2.03 -0.83
N GLY A 100 -2.69 0.78 -0.36
CA GLY A 100 -3.86 -0.06 -0.09
C GLY A 100 -4.77 0.47 1.01
N SER A 101 -4.34 1.48 1.77
CA SER A 101 -5.15 2.30 2.68
C SER A 101 -5.99 1.50 3.69
N GLY A 102 -5.47 0.34 4.12
CA GLY A 102 -6.11 -0.57 5.07
C GLY A 102 -7.00 -1.66 4.46
N HIS A 103 -7.34 -1.53 3.17
CA HIS A 103 -8.24 -2.44 2.46
C HIS A 103 -7.50 -3.34 1.45
N GLY A 104 -6.19 -3.11 1.27
CA GLY A 104 -5.35 -3.77 0.27
C GLY A 104 -5.32 -5.31 0.34
N PHE A 105 -5.58 -5.92 1.50
CA PHE A 105 -5.68 -7.38 1.59
C PHE A 105 -6.84 -7.93 0.78
N GLY A 106 -8.03 -7.33 0.91
CA GLY A 106 -9.24 -7.80 0.22
C GLY A 106 -9.17 -7.56 -1.30
N ILE A 107 -8.63 -6.41 -1.71
CA ILE A 107 -8.54 -6.02 -3.13
C ILE A 107 -7.22 -6.41 -3.80
N GLY A 108 -6.30 -7.03 -3.07
CA GLY A 108 -4.95 -7.37 -3.52
C GLY A 108 -4.90 -8.15 -4.84
N PRO A 109 -5.76 -9.17 -5.07
CA PRO A 109 -5.81 -9.86 -6.36
C PRO A 109 -6.15 -8.95 -7.54
N GLY A 110 -7.05 -7.99 -7.35
CA GLY A 110 -7.41 -7.00 -8.37
C GLY A 110 -6.27 -6.01 -8.64
N ILE A 111 -5.63 -5.50 -7.57
CA ILE A 111 -4.43 -4.66 -7.67
C ILE A 111 -3.35 -5.36 -8.49
N GLY A 112 -3.04 -6.60 -8.13
CA GLY A 112 -2.00 -7.39 -8.80
C GLY A 112 -2.33 -7.66 -10.26
N ARG A 113 -3.61 -7.95 -10.57
CA ARG A 113 -4.04 -8.18 -11.95
C ARG A 113 -3.88 -6.92 -12.82
N LEU A 114 -4.42 -5.78 -12.36
CA LEU A 114 -4.31 -4.53 -13.11
C LEU A 114 -2.84 -4.12 -13.29
N ALA A 115 -2.02 -4.25 -12.24
CA ALA A 115 -0.59 -3.97 -12.33
C ALA A 115 0.12 -4.85 -13.36
N ALA A 116 -0.22 -6.14 -13.43
CA ALA A 116 0.33 -7.06 -14.42
C ALA A 116 -0.04 -6.66 -15.85
N ASP A 117 -1.33 -6.35 -16.10
CA ASP A 117 -1.79 -5.91 -17.42
C ASP A 117 -1.05 -4.62 -17.87
N LEU A 118 -0.90 -3.64 -16.98
CA LEU A 118 -0.19 -2.38 -17.25
C LEU A 118 1.31 -2.57 -17.53
N VAL A 119 1.97 -3.49 -16.80
CA VAL A 119 3.39 -3.80 -16.97
C VAL A 119 3.64 -4.55 -18.28
N ALA A 120 2.74 -5.46 -18.66
CA ALA A 120 2.79 -6.23 -19.89
C ALA A 120 2.38 -5.42 -21.14
N ASN A 121 1.77 -4.25 -20.94
CA ASN A 121 1.13 -3.46 -21.99
C ASN A 121 -0.01 -4.23 -22.68
N ASP A 122 -0.77 -4.99 -21.87
CA ASP A 122 -1.99 -5.67 -22.25
C ASP A 122 -3.21 -4.73 -22.05
N GLU A 123 -4.38 -5.15 -22.54
CA GLU A 123 -5.65 -4.46 -22.24
C GLU A 123 -5.94 -4.52 -20.73
N PRO A 124 -6.11 -3.39 -20.04
CA PRO A 124 -6.37 -3.37 -18.60
C PRO A 124 -7.67 -4.09 -18.23
N CYS A 125 -7.66 -4.90 -17.16
CA CYS A 125 -8.86 -5.58 -16.68
C CYS A 125 -9.99 -4.63 -16.21
N VAL A 126 -9.65 -3.39 -15.88
CA VAL A 126 -10.56 -2.28 -15.50
C VAL A 126 -9.95 -0.96 -15.94
N ASP A 127 -10.75 0.12 -16.01
CA ASP A 127 -10.24 1.47 -16.30
C ASP A 127 -9.14 1.87 -15.29
N PRO A 128 -7.89 2.11 -15.74
CA PRO A 128 -6.78 2.45 -14.84
C PRO A 128 -6.79 3.91 -14.41
N THR A 129 -7.58 4.78 -15.05
CA THR A 129 -7.56 6.23 -14.85
C THR A 129 -7.73 6.67 -13.38
N PRO A 130 -8.59 6.05 -12.57
CA PRO A 130 -8.74 6.42 -11.16
C PRO A 130 -7.52 6.08 -10.28
N PHE A 131 -6.63 5.20 -10.73
CA PHE A 131 -5.50 4.69 -9.93
C PHE A 131 -4.17 5.36 -10.27
N ARG A 132 -4.18 6.43 -11.07
CA ARG A 132 -2.96 7.10 -11.55
C ARG A 132 -2.31 7.96 -10.48
N LEU A 133 -1.00 7.80 -10.28
CA LEU A 133 -0.21 8.64 -9.35
C LEU A 133 -0.36 10.14 -9.66
N SER A 134 -0.40 10.49 -10.94
CA SER A 134 -0.50 11.88 -11.43
C SER A 134 -1.75 12.60 -10.93
N GLY A 135 -2.81 11.87 -10.56
CA GLY A 135 -4.06 12.45 -10.04
C GLY A 135 -3.87 13.23 -8.74
N PHE A 136 -2.78 12.99 -8.00
CA PHE A 136 -2.44 13.78 -6.80
C PHE A 136 -1.65 15.06 -7.11
N PHE A 137 -1.19 15.25 -8.35
CA PHE A 137 -0.27 16.34 -8.72
C PHE A 137 -0.79 17.23 -9.84
N ASP A 138 -1.80 16.80 -10.60
CA ASP A 138 -2.29 17.51 -11.79
C ASP A 138 -3.49 18.43 -11.53
N GLY A 139 -3.86 18.62 -10.26
CA GLY A 139 -5.00 19.45 -9.86
C GLY A 139 -6.35 18.75 -9.94
N SER A 140 -6.39 17.45 -10.23
CA SER A 140 -7.59 16.64 -10.09
C SER A 140 -8.13 16.72 -8.66
N ARG A 141 -9.45 16.71 -8.52
CA ARG A 141 -10.07 16.73 -7.19
C ARG A 141 -9.87 15.37 -6.51
N VAL A 142 -9.33 15.41 -5.30
CA VAL A 142 -9.26 14.23 -4.43
C VAL A 142 -10.69 13.93 -3.96
N GLU A 143 -11.28 12.87 -4.51
CA GLU A 143 -12.60 12.39 -4.12
C GLU A 143 -12.43 11.16 -3.24
N VAL A 144 -12.67 11.33 -1.94
CA VAL A 144 -12.79 10.18 -1.03
C VAL A 144 -14.12 9.52 -1.37
N GLY A 145 -14.09 8.32 -1.94
CA GLY A 145 -15.30 7.53 -2.16
C GLY A 145 -16.07 7.40 -0.85
N GLY A 146 -17.39 7.63 -0.89
CA GLY A 146 -18.24 7.38 0.27
C GLY A 146 -18.12 5.92 0.67
N LEU A 147 -17.69 5.66 1.91
CA LEU A 147 -17.68 4.33 2.51
C LEU A 147 -19.08 3.69 2.47
#